data_AF-A0A1S3U3C0-F1
#
_entry.id   AF-A0A1S3U3C0-F1
#
_cell.length_a   1.000
_cell.length_b   1.000
_cell.length_c   1.000
_cell.angle_alpha   90.00
_cell.angle_beta   90.00
_cell.angle_gamma   90.00
#
_symmetry.space_group_name_H-M   'P 1'
#
loop_
_entity.id
_entity.type
_entity.pdbx_description
1 polymer ?
#
loop_
_entity_poly.entity_id
_entity_poly.type
_entity_poly.pdbx_seq_one_letter_code
_entity_poly.pdbx_strand_id
1 'polypeptide(L)'
;MASRAFLMLGMLLLVCLVKVSSDPKIEEETLEEELQFPNEPLVMRDGNRRLMQEIDCGGLCKSRCSAHSRPNVCTRACGTCCVRCKCVPPGTSGNRELCGTCYTSMTTHGNKTKCP
;
A
#
# COMPACT_ATOMS: atom_id res chain seq x y z
N MET A 1 -55.66 -8.73 15.01
CA MET A 1 -54.70 -8.42 13.90
C MET A 1 -53.81 -7.23 14.21
N ALA A 2 -54.30 -6.19 14.88
CA ALA A 2 -53.50 -5.04 15.34
C ALA A 2 -52.35 -5.41 16.30
N SER A 3 -52.55 -6.37 17.21
CA SER A 3 -51.52 -6.81 18.16
C SER A 3 -50.26 -7.42 17.51
N ARG A 4 -50.42 -8.17 16.41
CA ARG A 4 -49.28 -8.71 15.66
C ARG A 4 -48.54 -7.61 14.90
N ALA A 5 -49.25 -6.58 14.42
CA ALA A 5 -48.64 -5.43 13.76
C ALA A 5 -47.81 -4.57 14.73
N PHE A 6 -48.29 -4.37 15.98
CA PHE A 6 -47.54 -3.66 17.02
C PHE A 6 -46.24 -4.39 17.42
N LEU A 7 -46.27 -5.72 17.50
CA LEU A 7 -45.06 -6.51 17.78
C LEU A 7 -44.01 -6.38 16.67
N MET A 8 -44.44 -6.39 15.39
CA MET A 8 -43.51 -6.25 14.27
C MET A 8 -42.95 -4.83 14.15
N LEU A 9 -43.77 -3.80 14.43
CA LEU A 9 -43.32 -2.41 14.44
C LEU A 9 -42.32 -2.15 15.59
N GLY A 10 -42.56 -2.73 16.77
CA GLY A 10 -41.65 -2.66 17.91
C GLY A 10 -40.32 -3.37 17.66
N MET A 11 -40.35 -4.57 17.06
CA MET A 11 -39.12 -5.29 16.67
C MET A 11 -38.34 -4.55 15.59
N LEU A 12 -39.01 -3.93 14.62
CA LEU A 12 -38.35 -3.13 13.58
C LEU A 12 -37.67 -1.88 14.16
N LEU A 13 -38.34 -1.19 15.08
CA LEU A 13 -37.76 -0.04 15.79
C LEU A 13 -36.55 -0.45 16.65
N LEU A 14 -36.63 -1.57 17.37
CA LEU A 14 -35.50 -2.14 18.12
C LEU A 14 -34.31 -2.46 17.22
N VAL A 15 -34.55 -3.06 16.05
CA VAL A 15 -33.51 -3.35 15.06
C VAL A 15 -32.91 -2.07 14.49
N CYS A 16 -33.71 -1.03 14.22
CA CYS A 16 -33.23 0.26 13.76
C CYS A 16 -32.34 0.96 14.82
N LEU A 17 -32.72 0.91 16.09
CA LEU A 17 -31.92 1.47 17.19
C LEU A 17 -30.60 0.73 17.37
N VAL A 18 -30.59 -0.61 17.29
CA VAL A 18 -29.36 -1.41 17.36
C VAL A 18 -28.43 -1.11 16.17
N LYS A 19 -28.98 -0.90 14.97
CA LYS A 19 -28.19 -0.61 13.76
C LYS A 19 -27.57 0.80 13.78
N VAL A 20 -28.25 1.79 14.36
CA VAL A 20 -27.69 3.14 14.61
C VAL A 20 -26.50 3.11 15.57
N SER A 21 -26.48 2.16 16.51
CA SER A 21 -25.35 2.00 17.44
C SER A 21 -24.07 1.44 16.79
N SER A 22 -24.10 1.01 15.51
CA SER A 22 -22.98 0.29 14.88
C SER A 22 -22.18 1.09 13.85
N ASP A 23 -22.35 2.41 13.75
CA ASP A 23 -21.40 3.27 13.02
C ASP A 23 -20.32 3.77 14.00
N PRO A 24 -19.09 3.20 14.05
CA PRO A 24 -18.01 3.83 14.79
C PRO A 24 -17.56 5.08 14.02
N LYS A 25 -18.04 6.24 14.46
CA LYS A 25 -17.44 7.53 14.18
C LYS A 25 -16.24 7.68 15.12
N ILE A 26 -15.03 7.53 14.58
CA ILE A 26 -13.78 7.71 15.32
C ILE A 26 -13.52 9.21 15.47
N GLU A 27 -13.89 9.77 16.61
CA GLU A 27 -13.36 11.01 17.17
C GLU A 27 -12.94 10.68 18.60
N GLU A 28 -11.64 10.53 18.86
CA GLU A 28 -11.11 10.64 20.23
C GLU A 28 -9.66 11.13 20.19
N GLU A 29 -9.46 12.33 20.71
CA GLU A 29 -8.16 12.80 21.21
C GLU A 29 -7.84 12.05 22.50
N THR A 30 -6.67 11.43 22.62
CA THR A 30 -5.81 11.56 23.82
C THR A 30 -4.39 11.11 23.51
N LEU A 31 -3.49 12.08 23.70
CA LEU A 31 -2.05 12.05 23.95
C LEU A 31 -1.29 10.70 24.05
N GLU A 32 -0.38 10.52 23.08
CA GLU A 32 1.03 10.09 23.18
C GLU A 32 1.47 8.99 24.18
N GLU A 33 1.67 7.77 23.65
CA GLU A 33 2.90 7.00 23.88
C GLU A 33 3.23 6.12 22.66
N GLU A 34 4.52 5.88 22.44
CA GLU A 34 5.17 5.72 21.15
C GLU A 34 5.16 4.31 20.50
N LEU A 35 5.12 4.32 19.15
CA LEU A 35 5.80 3.41 18.21
C LEU A 35 5.33 1.94 18.08
N GLN A 36 4.23 1.68 17.37
CA GLN A 36 4.14 0.51 16.45
C GLN A 36 3.07 0.72 15.35
N PHE A 37 3.55 0.69 14.12
CA PHE A 37 2.87 0.77 12.82
C PHE A 37 1.55 -0.05 12.72
N PRO A 38 0.38 0.54 12.36
CA PRO A 38 -0.87 -0.21 12.21
C PRO A 38 -1.20 -0.65 10.77
N ASN A 39 -1.86 -1.80 10.74
CA ASN A 39 -2.18 -2.72 9.66
C ASN A 39 -3.33 -2.26 8.74
N GLU A 40 -3.30 -2.62 7.45
CA GLU A 40 -4.47 -2.97 6.59
C GLU A 40 -3.98 -3.53 5.22
N PRO A 41 -4.76 -4.37 4.50
CA PRO A 41 -4.72 -5.83 4.58
C PRO A 41 -3.85 -6.47 3.49
N LEU A 42 -3.04 -7.46 3.89
CA LEU A 42 -2.26 -8.30 2.99
C LEU A 42 -3.19 -9.34 2.33
N VAL A 43 -3.44 -9.18 1.03
CA VAL A 43 -4.09 -10.22 0.23
C VAL A 43 -3.13 -11.41 0.11
N MET A 44 -3.56 -12.55 0.65
CA MET A 44 -2.81 -13.79 0.77
C MET A 44 -2.20 -14.28 -0.55
N ARG A 45 -0.90 -14.60 -0.53
CA ARG A 45 -0.37 -15.78 -1.22
C ARG A 45 0.92 -16.31 -0.57
N ASP A 46 0.73 -17.44 0.10
CA ASP A 46 1.65 -18.55 0.38
C ASP A 46 2.71 -18.43 1.49
N GLY A 47 2.79 -19.50 2.28
CA GLY A 47 3.54 -19.62 3.52
C GLY A 47 5.00 -20.04 3.33
N ASN A 48 5.81 -19.68 4.34
CA ASN A 48 7.25 -19.94 4.48
C ASN A 48 8.20 -19.20 3.54
N ARG A 49 8.48 -17.93 3.86
CA ARG A 49 9.77 -17.31 3.55
C ARG A 49 10.32 -16.68 4.83
N ARG A 50 11.59 -16.99 5.14
CA ARG A 50 12.43 -16.25 6.08
C ARG A 50 12.11 -14.76 5.94
N LEU A 51 12.03 -14.00 7.04
CA LEU A 51 11.81 -12.54 7.07
C LEU A 51 12.91 -11.75 6.32
N MET A 52 13.05 -11.98 5.02
CA MET A 52 13.60 -11.03 4.08
C MET A 52 12.42 -10.14 3.75
N GLN A 53 12.47 -8.89 4.17
CA GLN A 53 11.44 -7.89 3.84
C GLN A 53 11.20 -7.96 2.32
N GLU A 54 10.00 -8.41 1.94
CA GLU A 54 9.58 -8.42 0.55
C GLU A 54 9.25 -6.98 0.16
N ILE A 55 10.18 -6.32 -0.55
CA ILE A 55 9.94 -5.00 -1.13
C ILE A 55 8.88 -5.10 -2.23
N ASP A 56 7.81 -4.30 -2.13
CA ASP A 56 6.83 -4.15 -3.20
C ASP A 56 7.40 -3.30 -4.34
N CYS A 57 8.14 -3.95 -5.24
CA CYS A 57 8.63 -3.31 -6.45
C CYS A 57 7.50 -2.79 -7.35
N GLY A 58 6.30 -3.40 -7.31
CA GLY A 58 5.17 -3.02 -8.15
C GLY A 58 4.67 -1.63 -7.81
N GLY A 59 4.28 -1.43 -6.54
CA GLY A 59 3.80 -0.14 -6.03
C GLY A 59 4.85 0.95 -6.12
N LEU A 60 6.08 0.67 -5.68
CA LEU A 60 7.17 1.65 -5.68
C LEU A 60 7.55 2.11 -7.09
N CYS A 61 7.69 1.17 -8.04
CA CYS A 61 8.00 1.53 -9.42
C CYS A 61 6.84 2.22 -10.14
N LYS A 62 5.59 1.99 -9.73
CA LYS A 62 4.44 2.75 -10.24
C LYS A 62 4.51 4.21 -9.80
N SER A 63 4.84 4.46 -8.53
CA SER A 63 5.04 5.82 -8.00
C SER A 63 6.22 6.53 -8.70
N ARG A 64 7.39 5.87 -8.73
CA ARG A 64 8.61 6.38 -9.37
C ARG A 64 8.41 6.79 -10.83
N CYS A 65 7.63 6.00 -11.57
CA CYS A 65 7.43 6.21 -13.01
C CYS A 65 6.17 7.01 -13.36
N SER A 66 5.43 7.52 -12.37
CA SER A 66 4.13 8.20 -12.57
C SER A 66 4.21 9.44 -13.47
N ALA A 67 5.29 10.22 -13.35
CA ALA A 67 5.53 11.42 -14.16
C ALA A 67 6.37 11.15 -15.42
N HIS A 68 6.77 9.89 -15.67
CA HIS A 68 7.60 9.56 -16.82
C HIS A 68 6.76 9.56 -18.10
N SER A 69 7.25 10.16 -19.19
CA SER A 69 6.54 10.22 -20.48
C SER A 69 6.17 8.85 -21.06
N ARG A 70 6.90 7.82 -20.65
CA ARG A 70 6.68 6.41 -21.02
C ARG A 70 6.60 5.55 -19.75
N PRO A 71 5.49 5.56 -19.01
CA PRO A 71 5.41 4.97 -17.67
C PRO A 71 5.62 3.46 -17.70
N ASN A 72 5.01 2.74 -18.64
CA ASN A 72 5.15 1.28 -18.76
C ASN A 72 6.61 0.83 -19.04
N VAL A 73 7.36 1.60 -19.82
CA VAL A 73 8.77 1.31 -20.10
C VAL A 73 9.62 1.58 -18.86
N CYS A 74 9.39 2.71 -18.18
CA CYS A 74 10.04 3.06 -16.93
C CYS A 74 9.78 1.99 -15.85
N THR A 75 8.53 1.58 -15.64
CA THR A 75 8.16 0.60 -14.60
C THR A 75 8.82 -0.75 -14.85
N ARG A 76 8.93 -1.19 -16.12
CA ARG A 76 9.66 -2.42 -16.46
C ARG A 76 11.15 -2.34 -16.12
N ALA A 77 11.79 -1.22 -16.45
CA ALA A 77 13.20 -0.99 -16.12
C ALA A 77 13.42 -0.90 -14.60
N CYS A 78 12.60 -0.11 -13.92
CA CYS A 78 12.58 0.02 -12.47
C CYS A 78 12.42 -1.32 -11.78
N GLY A 79 11.46 -2.16 -12.21
CA GLY A 79 11.23 -3.47 -11.62
C GLY A 79 12.46 -4.38 -11.69
N THR A 80 13.19 -4.34 -12.81
CA THR A 80 14.45 -5.10 -12.94
C THR A 80 15.51 -4.62 -11.95
N CYS A 81 15.63 -3.30 -11.79
CA CYS A 81 16.57 -2.70 -10.83
C CYS A 81 16.15 -2.98 -9.38
N CYS A 82 14.85 -2.90 -9.08
CA CYS A 82 14.30 -3.14 -7.75
C CYS A 82 14.48 -4.60 -7.32
N VAL A 83 14.20 -5.57 -8.19
CA VAL A 83 14.36 -6.99 -7.85
C VAL A 83 15.82 -7.33 -7.55
N ARG A 84 16.77 -6.68 -8.25
CA ARG A 84 18.21 -6.88 -8.06
C ARG A 84 18.76 -6.13 -6.84
N CYS A 85 18.43 -4.86 -6.70
CA CYS A 85 19.01 -3.97 -5.70
C CYS A 85 18.17 -3.86 -4.42
N LYS A 86 16.96 -4.43 -4.42
CA LYS A 86 15.98 -4.37 -3.32
C LYS A 86 15.70 -2.94 -2.83
N CYS A 87 15.71 -1.98 -3.75
CA CYS A 87 15.51 -0.56 -3.46
C CYS A 87 14.91 0.18 -4.67
N VAL A 88 14.03 1.14 -4.40
CA VAL A 88 13.52 2.13 -5.37
C VAL A 88 13.65 3.51 -4.74
N PRO A 89 14.30 4.47 -5.41
CA PRO A 89 14.45 5.82 -4.85
C PRO A 89 13.12 6.55 -4.72
N PRO A 90 12.94 7.40 -3.69
CA PRO A 90 11.75 8.21 -3.51
C PRO A 90 11.64 9.32 -4.59
N GLY A 91 10.41 9.76 -4.84
CA GLY A 91 10.10 10.75 -5.87
C GLY A 91 10.09 10.17 -7.29
N THR A 92 9.80 11.01 -8.29
CA THR A 92 9.68 10.60 -9.70
C THR A 92 10.95 10.77 -10.52
N SER A 93 11.96 11.46 -9.97
CA SER A 93 13.26 11.72 -10.59
C SER A 93 14.33 11.95 -9.52
N GLY A 94 15.62 11.77 -9.86
CA GLY A 94 16.74 12.04 -8.93
C GLY A 94 16.83 11.05 -7.76
N ASN A 95 17.56 11.40 -6.70
CA ASN A 95 17.70 10.59 -5.47
C ASN A 95 18.28 9.18 -5.66
N ARG A 96 18.92 8.91 -6.80
CA ARG A 96 19.36 7.56 -7.19
C ARG A 96 20.46 7.04 -6.28
N GLU A 97 21.25 7.95 -5.73
CA GLU A 97 22.28 7.73 -4.72
C GLU A 97 21.75 7.14 -3.41
N LEU A 98 20.47 7.34 -3.07
CA LEU A 98 19.85 6.74 -1.89
C LEU A 98 19.76 5.21 -1.98
N CYS A 99 19.67 4.66 -3.19
CA CYS A 99 19.76 3.21 -3.43
C CYS A 99 21.19 2.73 -3.74
N GLY A 100 22.18 3.59 -3.52
CA GLY A 100 23.61 3.28 -3.63
C GLY A 100 24.09 2.94 -5.04
N THR A 101 25.25 2.29 -5.10
CA THR A 101 25.93 1.96 -6.35
C THR A 101 25.17 0.91 -7.17
N CYS A 102 24.41 0.01 -6.55
CA CYS A 102 23.65 -1.01 -7.28
C CYS A 102 22.65 -0.36 -8.25
N TYR A 103 21.88 0.64 -7.81
CA TYR A 103 20.88 1.30 -8.65
C TYR A 103 21.49 2.29 -9.66
N THR A 104 22.60 2.92 -9.28
CA THR A 104 23.25 3.96 -10.11
C THR A 104 24.14 3.38 -11.21
N SER A 105 24.89 2.30 -10.92
CA SER A 105 25.88 1.70 -11.83
C SER A 105 25.31 0.74 -12.86
N MET A 106 24.04 0.34 -12.74
CA MET A 106 23.41 -0.54 -13.72
C MET A 106 23.27 0.14 -15.09
N THR A 107 23.87 -0.47 -16.10
CA THR A 107 23.83 -0.02 -17.49
C THR A 107 23.10 -1.02 -18.39
N THR A 108 22.64 -0.52 -19.53
CA THR A 108 22.15 -1.31 -20.66
C THR A 108 23.31 -1.76 -21.54
N HIS A 109 23.07 -2.65 -22.50
CA HIS A 109 24.08 -3.04 -23.49
C HIS A 109 24.69 -1.84 -24.25
N GLY A 110 23.97 -0.73 -24.38
CA GLY A 110 24.46 0.50 -25.02
C GLY A 110 25.22 1.45 -24.08
N ASN A 111 25.72 0.98 -22.93
CA ASN A 111 26.41 1.79 -21.91
C ASN A 111 25.60 2.97 -21.36
N LYS A 112 24.29 2.99 -21.56
CA LYS A 112 23.39 3.98 -20.95
C LYS A 112 22.90 3.48 -19.61
N THR A 113 22.69 4.39 -18.68
CA THR A 113 22.02 4.12 -17.41
C THR A 113 20.70 3.37 -17.62
N LYS A 114 20.53 2.25 -16.91
CA LYS A 114 19.35 1.38 -17.04
C LYS A 114 18.21 1.78 -16.11
N CYS A 115 18.52 2.15 -14.86
CA CYS A 115 17.51 2.42 -13.84
C CYS A 115 17.03 3.88 -13.88
N PRO A 116 15.71 4.12 -13.75
CA PRO A 116 15.13 5.47 -13.87
C PRO A 116 15.47 6.44 -12.72
#